data_AF-A0AA44WEP7-F1
#
_entry.id   AF-A0AA44WEP7-F1
#
_cell.length_a   1.000
_cell.length_b   1.000
_cell.length_c   1.000
_cell.angle_alpha   90.00
_cell.angle_beta   90.00
_cell.angle_gamma   90.00
#
_symmetry.space_group_name_H-M   'P 1'
#
loop_
_entity.id
_entity.type
_entity.pdbx_description
1 polymer ?
#
loop_
_entity_poly.entity_id
_entity_poly.type
_entity_poly.pdbx_seq_one_letter_code
_entity_poly.pdbx_strand_id
1 'polypeptide(L)'
;MKAEKFARAILSRIPGQDVMVQIQPDPRSIKFAEHACYLLIGGLRGLCGSIAIDWARLGAKHLAVMSRSGYDDETSQRVLREVEGMGCHIDLLQGDITILDDVRRVLSETSVPIRGILQGSMVLRDRPFPAMTIEEFHQAAGCKITGTWNIHNASQDLGLDLDFFTLLSSIASVLGGMAQANYAAGCSFLDAFAAYRRGLGLPAFSVNLGIIGEVGYMSRDEALLERHIGSVTTSIDEDLMRQIIRYTLLQQSEEPVSHSATSNIVTGIAVPQSGDSYLRLDKRFSHLFVGGDAQPWETEGGATRDTAHQARELKALLATQPKTADRGVVLELAIAVVSDYITHAMHLSEPVEPERSLAMYGIDSLAAVAFRNWARMELGAGLSTGDVTTAPSLVALCERIVDGYKE
;
A
#
# COMPACT_ATOMS: atom_id res chain seq x y z
N MET A 1 -13.07 17.06 -38.54
CA MET A 1 -13.47 15.64 -38.39
C MET A 1 -12.60 14.82 -39.33
N LYS A 2 -11.77 13.86 -38.94
CA LYS A 2 -11.53 13.12 -37.70
C LYS A 2 -10.01 12.96 -37.56
N ALA A 3 -9.51 13.01 -36.33
CA ALA A 3 -8.12 12.64 -36.02
C ALA A 3 -7.96 11.13 -36.28
N GLU A 4 -7.18 10.76 -37.29
CA GLU A 4 -6.76 9.39 -37.50
C GLU A 4 -5.69 9.03 -36.45
N LYS A 5 -6.00 7.99 -35.67
CA LYS A 5 -5.09 7.40 -34.71
C LYS A 5 -3.85 6.90 -35.45
N PHE A 6 -2.67 7.41 -35.09
CA PHE A 6 -1.40 6.82 -35.48
C PHE A 6 -1.26 5.44 -34.82
N ALA A 7 -1.74 4.38 -35.48
CA ALA A 7 -1.36 3.02 -35.15
C ALA A 7 0.02 2.75 -35.78
N ARG A 8 1.06 2.56 -34.97
CA ARG A 8 2.35 2.11 -35.46
C ARG A 8 2.25 0.62 -35.83
N ALA A 9 2.47 0.29 -37.09
CA ALA A 9 2.55 -1.11 -37.54
C ALA A 9 3.99 -1.62 -37.41
N ILE A 10 4.18 -2.78 -36.79
CA ILE A 10 5.47 -3.47 -36.72
C ILE A 10 5.53 -4.45 -37.89
N LEU A 11 6.47 -4.25 -38.82
CA LEU A 11 6.69 -5.15 -39.95
C LEU A 11 7.81 -6.14 -39.61
N SER A 12 7.45 -7.39 -39.30
CA SER A 12 8.41 -8.49 -39.21
C SER A 12 8.66 -9.08 -40.60
N ARG A 13 9.93 -9.34 -40.94
CA ARG A 13 10.33 -10.01 -42.19
C ARG A 13 10.36 -11.54 -42.08
N ILE A 14 10.10 -12.10 -40.90
CA ILE A 14 10.14 -13.55 -40.66
C ILE A 14 8.71 -14.01 -40.36
N PRO A 15 8.07 -14.76 -41.28
CA PRO A 15 6.72 -15.27 -41.07
C PRO A 15 6.67 -16.18 -39.83
N GLY A 16 5.70 -15.94 -38.94
CA GLY A 16 5.42 -16.83 -37.80
C GLY A 16 6.32 -16.66 -36.57
N GLN A 17 7.14 -15.60 -36.49
CA GLN A 17 7.95 -15.32 -35.32
C GLN A 17 7.41 -14.10 -34.57
N ASP A 18 7.11 -14.27 -33.28
CA ASP A 18 6.78 -13.15 -32.39
C ASP A 18 8.02 -12.26 -32.21
N VAL A 19 7.90 -10.99 -32.61
CA VAL A 19 8.97 -10.01 -32.47
C VAL A 19 8.74 -9.22 -31.19
N MET A 20 9.63 -9.41 -30.22
CA MET A 20 9.69 -8.55 -29.04
C MET A 20 10.15 -7.16 -29.45
N VAL A 21 9.22 -6.20 -29.45
CA VAL A 21 9.54 -4.79 -29.74
C VAL A 21 9.73 -4.04 -28.44
N GLN A 22 10.91 -3.44 -28.26
CA GLN A 22 11.11 -2.46 -27.20
C GLN A 22 10.23 -1.24 -27.47
N ILE A 23 9.22 -1.04 -26.62
CA ILE A 23 8.46 0.19 -26.59
C ILE A 23 9.42 1.28 -26.09
N GLN A 24 9.79 2.20 -26.97
CA GLN A 24 10.47 3.43 -26.57
C GLN A 24 9.50 4.22 -25.68
N PRO A 25 9.89 4.55 -24.44
CA PRO A 25 9.06 5.34 -23.55
C PRO A 25 8.69 6.66 -24.19
N ASP A 26 7.54 7.19 -23.79
CA ASP A 26 7.12 8.52 -24.18
C ASP A 26 8.19 9.55 -23.76
N PRO A 27 8.71 10.38 -24.69
CA PRO A 27 9.79 11.33 -24.40
C PRO A 27 9.36 12.52 -23.51
N ARG A 28 8.12 12.54 -23.03
CA ARG A 28 7.62 13.60 -22.14
C ARG A 28 8.52 13.78 -20.92
N SER A 29 9.14 14.96 -20.86
CA SER A 29 9.94 15.40 -19.72
C SER A 29 9.15 16.39 -18.86
N ILE A 30 9.36 16.32 -17.55
CA ILE A 30 8.82 17.32 -16.63
C ILE A 30 9.60 18.61 -16.83
N LYS A 31 8.88 19.73 -16.92
CA LYS A 31 9.46 21.07 -16.98
C LYS A 31 8.99 21.85 -15.77
N PHE A 32 9.88 22.03 -14.81
CA PHE A 32 9.63 22.93 -13.70
C PHE A 32 9.84 24.37 -14.16
N ALA A 33 8.86 25.24 -13.89
CA ALA A 33 8.99 26.66 -14.12
C ALA A 33 10.10 27.27 -13.23
N GLU A 34 10.84 28.23 -13.79
CA GLU A 34 12.02 28.82 -13.16
C GLU A 34 11.68 29.67 -11.93
N HIS A 35 10.52 30.35 -11.95
CA HIS A 35 10.05 31.23 -10.87
C HIS A 35 8.87 30.62 -10.11
N ALA A 36 8.97 29.33 -9.80
CA ALA A 36 7.93 28.56 -9.14
C ALA A 36 8.50 27.70 -8.01
N CYS A 37 7.77 27.61 -6.91
CA CYS A 37 8.08 26.77 -5.76
C CYS A 37 7.24 25.49 -5.79
N TYR A 38 7.86 24.36 -5.44
CA TYR A 38 7.18 23.08 -5.27
C TYR A 38 7.29 22.62 -3.82
N LEU A 39 6.14 22.55 -3.15
CA LEU A 39 6.03 22.27 -1.72
C LEU A 39 5.92 20.77 -1.44
N LEU A 40 6.84 20.25 -0.64
CA LEU A 40 6.86 18.87 -0.13
C LEU A 40 6.43 18.88 1.34
N ILE A 41 5.32 18.20 1.66
CA ILE A 41 4.82 18.13 3.04
C ILE A 41 5.08 16.75 3.60
N GLY A 42 5.84 16.65 4.69
CA GLY A 42 6.32 15.37 5.22
C GLY A 42 7.78 15.39 5.68
N GLY A 43 8.48 16.51 5.50
CA GLY A 43 9.89 16.67 5.85
C GLY A 43 10.85 16.10 4.79
N LEU A 44 12.15 16.15 5.09
CA LEU A 44 13.21 15.65 4.20
C LEU A 44 13.67 14.23 4.54
N ARG A 45 13.02 13.58 5.51
CA ARG A 45 13.31 12.20 5.86
C ARG A 45 12.50 11.25 4.97
N GLY A 46 13.13 10.17 4.50
CA GLY A 46 12.47 9.15 3.68
C GLY A 46 12.05 9.66 2.30
N LEU A 47 10.83 9.30 1.88
CA LEU A 47 10.34 9.50 0.51
C LEU A 47 10.39 10.95 0.03
N CYS A 48 9.97 11.91 0.86
CA CYS A 48 9.94 13.31 0.45
C CYS A 48 11.36 13.88 0.23
N GLY A 49 12.37 13.42 0.98
CA GLY A 49 13.77 13.81 0.75
C GLY A 49 14.32 13.25 -0.57
N SER A 50 13.99 11.98 -0.85
CA SER A 50 14.31 11.33 -2.13
C SER A 50 13.70 12.08 -3.33
N ILE A 51 12.44 12.49 -3.20
CA ILE A 51 11.71 13.26 -4.22
C ILE A 51 12.29 14.68 -4.37
N ALA A 52 12.70 15.33 -3.26
CA ALA A 52 13.34 16.65 -3.31
C ALA A 52 14.62 16.63 -4.16
N ILE A 53 15.48 15.64 -3.91
CA ILE A 53 16.72 15.43 -4.69
C ILE A 53 16.38 15.19 -6.16
N ASP A 54 15.35 14.38 -6.43
CA ASP A 54 14.92 14.08 -7.79
C ASP A 54 14.45 15.32 -8.55
N TRP A 55 13.61 16.14 -7.91
CA TRP A 55 13.08 17.35 -8.52
C TRP A 55 14.16 18.40 -8.76
N ALA A 56 15.11 18.54 -7.83
CA ALA A 56 16.29 19.39 -8.03
C ALA A 56 17.12 18.91 -9.23
N ARG A 57 17.36 17.59 -9.33
CA ARG A 57 18.07 16.98 -10.48
C ARG A 57 17.34 17.20 -11.81
N LEU A 58 16.00 17.22 -11.78
CA LEU A 58 15.15 17.51 -12.94
C LEU A 58 15.03 19.01 -13.25
N GLY A 59 15.69 19.89 -12.48
CA GLY A 59 15.81 21.31 -12.77
C GLY A 59 14.86 22.22 -12.01
N ALA A 60 14.15 21.73 -10.98
CA ALA A 60 13.45 22.61 -10.06
C ALA A 60 14.43 23.61 -9.44
N LYS A 61 14.05 24.90 -9.41
CA LYS A 61 14.88 25.99 -8.88
C LYS A 61 14.53 26.39 -7.45
N HIS A 62 13.28 26.19 -7.07
CA HIS A 62 12.78 26.49 -5.73
C HIS A 62 11.93 25.32 -5.23
N LEU A 63 12.30 24.80 -4.08
CA LEU A 63 11.51 23.86 -3.31
C LEU A 63 11.11 24.52 -1.99
N ALA A 64 10.04 24.02 -1.38
CA ALA A 64 9.74 24.28 0.01
C ALA A 64 9.44 22.94 0.68
N VAL A 65 9.76 22.83 1.96
CA VAL A 65 9.43 21.65 2.74
C VAL A 65 8.76 22.06 4.05
N MET A 66 7.70 21.33 4.41
CA MET A 66 7.00 21.50 5.67
C MET A 66 7.10 20.24 6.54
N SER A 67 7.49 20.41 7.81
CA SER A 67 7.53 19.33 8.79
C SER A 67 7.37 19.85 10.22
N ARG A 68 6.92 18.98 11.14
CA ARG A 68 6.77 19.32 12.56
C ARG A 68 8.10 19.28 13.33
N SER A 69 8.97 18.34 12.94
CA SER A 69 10.18 17.98 13.70
C SER A 69 11.38 18.87 13.42
N GLY A 70 11.28 19.84 12.51
CA GLY A 70 12.43 20.62 12.06
C GLY A 70 13.39 19.81 11.16
N TYR A 71 14.60 20.33 10.95
CA TYR A 71 15.54 19.85 9.94
C TYR A 71 16.98 19.67 10.44
N ASP A 72 17.20 19.69 11.76
CA ASP A 72 18.55 19.63 12.35
C ASP A 72 19.17 18.22 12.31
N ASP A 73 18.40 17.20 11.93
CA ASP A 73 18.90 15.83 11.81
C ASP A 73 19.83 15.65 10.60
N GLU A 74 20.77 14.72 10.72
CA GLU A 74 21.81 14.47 9.71
C GLU A 74 21.23 14.12 8.32
N THR A 75 20.11 13.41 8.28
CA THR A 75 19.46 13.02 7.01
C THR A 75 18.91 14.24 6.29
N SER A 76 18.17 15.09 7.01
CA SER A 76 17.64 16.34 6.49
C SER A 76 18.76 17.27 6.01
N GLN A 77 19.83 17.40 6.80
CA GLN A 77 21.00 18.22 6.44
C GLN A 77 21.76 17.68 5.22
N ARG A 78 21.82 16.36 5.04
CA ARG A 78 22.40 15.75 3.83
C ARG A 78 21.57 16.08 2.59
N VAL A 79 20.26 15.88 2.65
CA VAL A 79 19.35 16.19 1.54
C VAL A 79 19.44 17.67 1.17
N LEU A 80 19.48 18.57 2.15
CA LEU A 80 19.67 20.00 1.95
C LEU A 80 20.93 20.30 1.10
N ARG A 81 22.09 19.78 1.50
CA ARG A 81 23.35 19.98 0.77
C ARG A 81 23.30 19.43 -0.65
N GLU A 82 22.66 18.28 -0.85
CA GLU A 82 22.52 17.67 -2.18
C GLU A 82 21.64 18.55 -3.10
N VAL A 83 20.50 19.02 -2.59
CA VAL A 83 19.56 19.89 -3.33
C VAL A 83 20.20 21.24 -3.66
N GLU A 84 20.81 21.91 -2.68
CA GLU A 84 21.51 23.19 -2.87
C GLU A 84 22.71 23.06 -3.81
N GLY A 85 23.44 21.93 -3.72
CA GLY A 85 24.55 21.61 -4.62
C GLY A 85 24.13 21.48 -6.09
N MET A 86 22.86 21.21 -6.38
CA MET A 86 22.28 21.21 -7.72
C MET A 86 21.77 22.59 -8.17
N GLY A 87 21.96 23.63 -7.35
CA GLY A 87 21.50 24.99 -7.63
C GLY A 87 20.00 25.18 -7.43
N CYS A 88 19.39 24.38 -6.56
CA CYS A 88 18.00 24.51 -6.14
C CYS A 88 17.93 25.09 -4.73
N HIS A 89 17.21 26.19 -4.56
CA HIS A 89 16.94 26.79 -3.25
C HIS A 89 15.82 26.03 -2.55
N ILE A 90 15.92 25.81 -1.23
CA ILE A 90 14.87 25.14 -0.46
C ILE A 90 14.47 25.93 0.80
N ASP A 91 13.19 26.31 0.87
CA ASP A 91 12.62 26.94 2.05
C ASP A 91 12.28 25.87 3.12
N LEU A 92 12.95 25.95 4.27
CA LEU A 92 12.77 25.05 5.40
C LEU A 92 11.72 25.59 6.37
N LEU A 93 10.49 25.09 6.28
CA LEU A 93 9.37 25.61 7.05
C LEU A 93 8.94 24.60 8.11
N GLN A 94 8.84 25.05 9.37
CA GLN A 94 8.33 24.22 10.46
C GLN A 94 6.84 24.50 10.66
N GLY A 95 6.04 23.46 10.86
CA GLY A 95 4.61 23.59 11.17
C GLY A 95 3.87 22.27 11.20
N ASP A 96 2.67 22.27 11.79
CA ASP A 96 1.76 21.13 11.77
C ASP A 96 0.68 21.32 10.71
N ILE A 97 0.65 20.43 9.72
CA ILE A 97 -0.32 20.44 8.61
C ILE A 97 -1.78 20.40 9.12
N THR A 98 -2.02 19.84 10.31
CA THR A 98 -3.37 19.77 10.92
C THR A 98 -3.84 21.11 11.50
N ILE A 99 -2.94 22.09 11.64
CA ILE A 99 -3.23 23.44 12.09
C ILE A 99 -3.33 24.37 10.88
N LEU A 100 -4.52 24.93 10.64
CA LEU A 100 -4.78 25.75 9.45
C LEU A 100 -3.88 26.99 9.37
N ASP A 101 -3.61 27.63 10.50
CA ASP A 101 -2.79 28.84 10.53
C ASP A 101 -1.32 28.55 10.18
N ASP A 102 -0.80 27.39 10.59
CA ASP A 102 0.53 26.94 10.15
C ASP A 102 0.57 26.72 8.64
N VAL A 103 -0.44 26.08 8.07
CA VAL A 103 -0.53 25.86 6.62
C VAL A 103 -0.62 27.21 5.87
N ARG A 104 -1.46 28.14 6.32
CA ARG A 104 -1.58 29.47 5.71
C ARG A 104 -0.25 30.21 5.73
N ARG A 105 0.43 30.20 6.88
CA ARG A 105 1.74 30.83 7.03
C ARG A 105 2.76 30.21 6.07
N VAL A 106 2.88 28.88 6.06
CA VAL A 106 3.78 28.14 5.16
C VAL A 106 3.53 28.48 3.69
N LEU A 107 2.27 28.52 3.25
CA LEU A 107 1.95 28.85 1.85
C LEU A 107 2.24 30.32 1.49
N SER A 108 2.35 31.22 2.48
CA SER A 108 2.62 32.65 2.28
C SER A 108 4.09 33.05 2.44
N GLU A 109 4.89 32.23 3.14
CA GLU A 109 6.29 32.53 3.48
C GLU A 109 7.30 31.99 2.44
N THR A 110 6.85 31.29 1.40
CA THR A 110 7.75 30.79 0.36
C THR A 110 8.38 31.91 -0.46
N SER A 111 9.65 31.73 -0.82
CA SER A 111 10.46 32.70 -1.56
C SER A 111 9.90 33.09 -2.93
N VAL A 112 9.18 32.19 -3.58
CA VAL A 112 8.46 32.39 -4.84
C VAL A 112 7.09 31.71 -4.79
N PRO A 113 6.14 32.04 -5.68
CA PRO A 113 4.80 31.46 -5.66
C PRO A 113 4.80 29.93 -5.79
N ILE A 114 3.97 29.26 -4.99
CA ILE A 114 3.81 27.81 -5.06
C ILE A 114 3.00 27.44 -6.29
N ARG A 115 3.55 26.54 -7.10
CA ARG A 115 2.90 25.95 -8.29
C ARG A 115 2.59 24.47 -8.13
N GLY A 116 3.21 23.77 -7.19
CA GLY A 116 2.94 22.36 -6.99
C GLY A 116 3.01 21.96 -5.54
N ILE A 117 2.14 21.02 -5.16
CA ILE A 117 2.11 20.49 -3.80
C ILE A 117 2.16 18.97 -3.87
N LEU A 118 3.04 18.38 -3.07
CA LEU A 118 3.05 16.97 -2.75
C LEU A 118 2.79 16.80 -1.26
N GLN A 119 1.62 16.22 -0.94
CA GLN A 119 1.26 15.84 0.42
C GLN A 119 1.80 14.42 0.66
N GLY A 120 2.86 14.32 1.46
CA GLY A 120 3.51 13.08 1.85
C GLY A 120 3.52 12.83 3.36
N SER A 121 2.73 13.60 4.13
CA SER A 121 2.74 13.49 5.58
C SER A 121 2.11 12.17 6.03
N MET A 122 2.74 11.57 7.06
CA MET A 122 2.39 10.25 7.54
C MET A 122 2.64 10.16 9.05
N VAL A 123 1.69 9.54 9.75
CA VAL A 123 1.81 9.10 11.13
C VAL A 123 1.22 7.70 11.20
N LEU A 124 1.94 6.76 11.81
CA LEU A 124 1.48 5.38 12.00
C LEU A 124 1.14 5.15 13.49
N ARG A 125 0.02 4.44 13.71
CA ARG A 125 -0.50 4.04 15.01
C ARG A 125 -1.16 2.67 14.86
N ASP A 126 -0.32 1.69 14.59
CA ASP A 126 -0.78 0.35 14.23
C ASP A 126 -1.37 -0.33 15.47
N ARG A 127 -2.67 -0.61 15.38
CA ARG A 127 -3.46 -1.20 16.46
C ARG A 127 -4.63 -2.00 15.87
N PRO A 128 -4.89 -3.24 16.34
CA PRO A 128 -6.10 -3.96 15.95
C PRO A 128 -7.34 -3.11 16.21
N PHE A 129 -8.24 -3.02 15.23
CA PHE A 129 -9.40 -2.10 15.28
C PHE A 129 -10.22 -2.19 16.59
N PRO A 130 -10.54 -3.38 17.15
CA PRO A 130 -11.28 -3.47 18.41
C PRO A 130 -10.55 -2.88 19.62
N ALA A 131 -9.23 -2.75 19.55
CA ALA A 131 -8.37 -2.22 20.61
C ALA A 131 -7.82 -0.82 20.30
N MET A 132 -8.27 -0.21 19.19
CA MET A 132 -7.85 1.11 18.74
C MET A 132 -8.69 2.19 19.41
N THR A 133 -8.02 3.13 20.06
CA THR A 133 -8.69 4.29 20.64
C THR A 133 -9.03 5.33 19.57
N ILE A 134 -10.03 6.16 19.86
CA ILE A 134 -10.40 7.30 19.00
C ILE A 134 -9.22 8.25 18.80
N GLU A 135 -8.40 8.45 19.83
CA GLU A 135 -7.22 9.31 19.76
C GLU A 135 -6.17 8.74 18.79
N GLU A 136 -5.82 7.46 18.90
CA GLU A 136 -4.89 6.79 17.97
C GLU A 136 -5.41 6.81 16.53
N PHE A 137 -6.73 6.71 16.35
CA PHE A 137 -7.35 6.85 15.04
C PHE A 137 -7.11 8.24 14.45
N HIS A 138 -7.42 9.29 15.21
CA HIS A 138 -7.22 10.67 14.75
C HIS A 138 -5.75 11.05 14.59
N GLN A 139 -4.85 10.52 15.41
CA GLN A 139 -3.41 10.78 15.28
C GLN A 139 -2.85 10.29 13.95
N ALA A 140 -3.22 9.09 13.49
CA ALA A 140 -2.76 8.54 12.22
C ALA A 140 -3.50 9.13 11.01
N ALA A 141 -4.83 9.27 11.11
CA ALA A 141 -5.63 9.76 9.98
C ALA A 141 -5.54 11.27 9.79
N GLY A 142 -5.33 12.05 10.86
CA GLY A 142 -5.49 13.50 10.88
C GLY A 142 -4.59 14.26 9.91
N CYS A 143 -3.33 13.83 9.75
CA CYS A 143 -2.41 14.49 8.83
C CYS A 143 -2.83 14.31 7.35
N LYS A 144 -3.48 13.19 7.02
CA LYS A 144 -4.02 12.93 5.67
C LYS A 144 -5.40 13.55 5.47
N ILE A 145 -6.27 13.54 6.47
CA ILE A 145 -7.63 14.09 6.37
C ILE A 145 -7.62 15.61 6.59
N THR A 146 -7.50 16.03 7.85
CA THR A 146 -7.51 17.44 8.24
C THR A 146 -6.40 18.21 7.55
N GLY A 147 -5.21 17.62 7.47
CA GLY A 147 -4.06 18.26 6.82
C GLY A 147 -4.30 18.58 5.34
N THR A 148 -4.81 17.61 4.57
CA THR A 148 -5.13 17.84 3.14
C THR A 148 -6.27 18.84 2.97
N TRP A 149 -7.27 18.80 3.85
CA TRP A 149 -8.36 19.77 3.83
C TRP A 149 -7.88 21.20 4.12
N ASN A 150 -6.95 21.36 5.07
CA ASN A 150 -6.34 22.65 5.37
C ASN A 150 -5.54 23.19 4.18
N ILE A 151 -4.72 22.36 3.53
CA ILE A 151 -3.98 22.76 2.32
C ILE A 151 -4.95 23.16 1.22
N HIS A 152 -6.01 22.37 1.01
CA HIS A 152 -7.04 22.70 0.02
C HIS A 152 -7.58 24.11 0.25
N ASN A 153 -8.13 24.37 1.44
CA ASN A 153 -8.76 25.64 1.76
C ASN A 153 -7.77 26.80 1.70
N ALA A 154 -6.59 26.66 2.30
CA ALA A 154 -5.57 27.71 2.29
C ALA A 154 -5.07 28.00 0.86
N SER A 155 -4.90 26.98 0.01
CA SER A 155 -4.52 27.19 -1.39
C SER A 155 -5.59 27.94 -2.19
N GLN A 156 -6.87 27.73 -1.88
CA GLN A 156 -7.99 28.41 -2.52
C GLN A 156 -8.14 29.85 -1.98
N ASP A 157 -8.06 30.03 -0.67
CA ASP A 157 -8.12 31.34 0.00
C ASP A 157 -7.03 32.29 -0.54
N LEU A 158 -5.83 31.75 -0.79
CA LEU A 158 -4.69 32.49 -1.35
C LEU A 158 -4.71 32.63 -2.87
N GLY A 159 -5.67 31.98 -3.56
CA GLY A 159 -5.77 32.02 -5.03
C GLY A 159 -4.57 31.38 -5.74
N LEU A 160 -3.98 30.31 -5.17
CA LEU A 160 -2.84 29.63 -5.76
C LEU A 160 -3.26 28.91 -7.06
N ASP A 161 -2.57 29.24 -8.15
CA ASP A 161 -2.70 28.54 -9.42
C ASP A 161 -1.68 27.40 -9.47
N LEU A 162 -2.13 26.18 -9.21
CA LEU A 162 -1.27 25.00 -9.10
C LEU A 162 -1.23 24.22 -10.44
N ASP A 163 -0.04 23.77 -10.81
CA ASP A 163 0.22 22.79 -11.87
C ASP A 163 -0.14 21.37 -11.44
N PHE A 164 0.07 21.03 -10.17
CA PHE A 164 -0.23 19.71 -9.63
C PHE A 164 -0.53 19.71 -8.12
N PHE A 165 -1.30 18.73 -7.68
CA PHE A 165 -1.57 18.43 -6.27
C PHE A 165 -1.50 16.91 -6.06
N THR A 166 -0.30 16.41 -5.82
CA THR A 166 -0.06 14.97 -5.65
C THR A 166 -0.24 14.56 -4.19
N LEU A 167 -0.97 13.46 -3.96
CA LEU A 167 -1.25 12.91 -2.63
C LEU A 167 -0.59 11.54 -2.50
N LEU A 168 0.29 11.36 -1.52
CA LEU A 168 0.85 10.05 -1.21
C LEU A 168 -0.13 9.28 -0.32
N SER A 169 -0.94 8.46 -0.97
CA SER A 169 -1.76 7.42 -0.37
C SER A 169 -0.96 6.12 -0.28
N SER A 170 -1.62 5.02 0.02
CA SER A 170 -0.99 3.69 0.12
C SER A 170 -1.92 2.62 -0.41
N ILE A 171 -1.34 1.54 -0.90
CA ILE A 171 -2.04 0.28 -1.22
C ILE A 171 -2.94 -0.21 -0.07
N ALA A 172 -2.64 0.16 1.19
CA ALA A 172 -3.46 -0.14 2.36
C ALA A 172 -4.90 0.40 2.27
N SER A 173 -5.16 1.45 1.49
CA SER A 173 -6.54 1.94 1.22
C SER A 173 -7.35 1.02 0.31
N VAL A 174 -6.68 0.14 -0.45
CA VAL A 174 -7.28 -0.78 -1.43
C VAL A 174 -7.34 -2.19 -0.86
N LEU A 175 -6.21 -2.69 -0.34
CA LEU A 175 -6.09 -4.05 0.19
C LEU A 175 -6.36 -4.15 1.69
N GLY A 176 -6.37 -3.02 2.41
CA GLY A 176 -6.25 -3.02 3.86
C GLY A 176 -4.81 -3.22 4.30
N GLY A 177 -4.56 -2.99 5.59
CA GLY A 177 -3.32 -3.30 6.27
C GLY A 177 -3.62 -3.87 7.65
N MET A 178 -2.83 -4.85 8.08
CA MET A 178 -3.00 -5.43 9.42
C MET A 178 -2.81 -4.32 10.47
N ALA A 179 -3.77 -4.19 11.39
CA ALA A 179 -3.75 -3.17 12.44
C ALA A 179 -3.73 -1.70 11.94
N GLN A 180 -3.98 -1.45 10.65
CA GLN A 180 -3.81 -0.13 10.02
C GLN A 180 -5.15 0.50 9.59
N ALA A 181 -6.24 0.23 10.31
CA ALA A 181 -7.57 0.74 9.96
C ALA A 181 -7.62 2.28 9.91
N ASN A 182 -6.91 2.96 10.82
CA ASN A 182 -6.76 4.42 10.86
C ASN A 182 -5.94 4.97 9.68
N TYR A 183 -4.80 4.35 9.38
CA TYR A 183 -3.95 4.71 8.25
C TYR A 183 -4.65 4.50 6.92
N ALA A 184 -5.29 3.33 6.74
CA ALA A 184 -6.10 3.01 5.57
C ALA A 184 -7.24 4.02 5.38
N ALA A 185 -7.95 4.41 6.45
CA ALA A 185 -9.00 5.43 6.37
C ALA A 185 -8.45 6.80 5.90
N GLY A 186 -7.30 7.22 6.42
CA GLY A 186 -6.63 8.44 5.96
C GLY A 186 -6.24 8.38 4.48
N CYS A 187 -5.69 7.25 4.03
CA CYS A 187 -5.34 7.02 2.62
C CYS A 187 -6.58 6.97 1.71
N SER A 188 -7.65 6.27 2.10
CA SER A 188 -8.91 6.25 1.35
C SER A 188 -9.54 7.64 1.22
N PHE A 189 -9.39 8.51 2.23
CA PHE A 189 -9.78 9.91 2.11
C PHE A 189 -8.98 10.64 1.03
N LEU A 190 -7.65 10.45 0.94
CA LEU A 190 -6.83 11.08 -0.11
C LEU A 190 -7.30 10.67 -1.51
N ASP A 191 -7.64 9.40 -1.70
CA ASP A 191 -8.12 8.88 -2.97
C ASP A 191 -9.44 9.53 -3.40
N ALA A 192 -10.39 9.60 -2.47
CA ALA A 192 -11.68 10.25 -2.69
C ALA A 192 -11.52 11.77 -2.86
N PHE A 193 -10.62 12.39 -2.10
CA PHE A 193 -10.33 13.82 -2.18
C PHE A 193 -9.72 14.20 -3.53
N ALA A 194 -8.85 13.37 -4.12
CA ALA A 194 -8.34 13.62 -5.46
C ALA A 194 -9.46 13.66 -6.50
N ALA A 195 -10.45 12.76 -6.40
CA ALA A 195 -11.64 12.78 -7.26
C ALA A 195 -12.48 14.05 -7.04
N TYR A 196 -12.72 14.40 -5.77
CA TYR A 196 -13.45 15.61 -5.38
C TYR A 196 -12.81 16.88 -5.94
N ARG A 197 -11.49 17.08 -5.71
CA ARG A 197 -10.77 18.29 -6.13
C ARG A 197 -10.72 18.41 -7.65
N ARG A 198 -10.55 17.29 -8.38
CA ARG A 198 -10.69 17.27 -9.85
C ARG A 198 -12.10 17.61 -10.32
N GLY A 199 -13.14 17.20 -9.58
CA GLY A 199 -14.52 17.57 -9.84
C GLY A 199 -14.77 19.09 -9.77
N LEU A 200 -13.91 19.82 -9.07
CA LEU A 200 -13.90 21.30 -9.03
C LEU A 200 -13.08 21.93 -10.17
N GLY A 201 -12.52 21.13 -11.09
CA GLY A 201 -11.62 21.60 -12.13
C GLY A 201 -10.21 21.92 -11.64
N LEU A 202 -9.85 21.53 -10.41
CA LEU A 202 -8.53 21.77 -9.82
C LEU A 202 -7.64 20.54 -9.95
N PRO A 203 -6.30 20.71 -10.07
CA PRO A 203 -5.40 19.58 -10.13
C PRO A 203 -5.46 18.78 -8.83
N ALA A 204 -5.49 17.46 -8.98
CA ALA A 204 -5.18 16.49 -7.93
C ALA A 204 -4.90 15.11 -8.52
N PHE A 205 -4.02 14.35 -7.86
CA PHE A 205 -3.78 12.96 -8.18
C PHE A 205 -3.31 12.18 -6.95
N SER A 206 -3.98 11.08 -6.62
CA SER A 206 -3.60 10.19 -5.50
C SER A 206 -2.74 9.03 -5.97
N VAL A 207 -1.72 8.69 -5.19
CA VAL A 207 -0.84 7.54 -5.46
C VAL A 207 -0.99 6.54 -4.34
N ASN A 208 -1.64 5.41 -4.60
CA ASN A 208 -1.70 4.30 -3.66
C ASN A 208 -0.39 3.53 -3.74
N LEU A 209 0.65 4.05 -3.06
CA LEU A 209 1.99 3.46 -3.06
C LEU A 209 1.99 2.06 -2.44
N GLY A 210 2.58 1.12 -3.17
CA GLY A 210 2.95 -0.21 -2.67
C GLY A 210 4.09 -0.16 -1.64
N ILE A 211 4.61 -1.33 -1.28
CA ILE A 211 5.73 -1.47 -0.35
C ILE A 211 7.00 -0.88 -0.98
N ILE A 212 7.69 0.01 -0.26
CA ILE A 212 8.94 0.62 -0.73
C ILE A 212 10.12 -0.11 -0.08
N GLY A 213 10.93 -0.82 -0.86
CA GLY A 213 11.94 -1.75 -0.34
C GLY A 213 13.13 -1.12 0.38
N GLU A 214 13.43 0.16 0.15
CA GLU A 214 14.66 0.79 0.67
C GLU A 214 14.48 2.17 1.31
N VAL A 215 13.29 2.79 1.20
CA VAL A 215 13.06 4.18 1.67
C VAL A 215 11.69 4.30 2.32
N GLY A 216 11.59 3.99 3.61
CA GLY A 216 10.35 4.14 4.35
C GLY A 216 10.49 3.74 5.81
N TYR A 217 9.76 4.42 6.69
CA TYR A 217 9.66 4.10 8.11
C TYR A 217 8.85 2.81 8.24
N MET A 218 9.58 1.70 8.15
CA MET A 218 9.10 0.35 8.30
C MET A 218 9.75 -0.18 9.59
N SER A 219 8.90 -0.54 10.57
CA SER A 219 9.22 -0.83 11.96
C SER A 219 9.28 -2.34 12.23
N ARG A 220 10.50 -2.84 12.50
CA ARG A 220 10.95 -3.99 13.35
C ARG A 220 10.21 -5.33 13.45
N ASP A 221 8.96 -5.50 13.03
CA ASP A 221 8.20 -6.78 13.06
C ASP A 221 7.79 -7.27 11.63
N GLU A 222 8.53 -6.84 10.60
CA GLU A 222 8.05 -6.81 9.20
C GLU A 222 8.34 -8.03 8.34
N ALA A 223 9.29 -8.89 8.72
CA ALA A 223 9.61 -10.07 7.91
C ALA A 223 8.42 -11.05 7.78
N LEU A 224 7.51 -11.04 8.76
CA LEU A 224 6.32 -11.88 8.81
C LEU A 224 5.24 -11.42 7.81
N LEU A 225 5.05 -10.10 7.69
CA LEU A 225 4.03 -9.50 6.83
C LEU A 225 4.48 -9.42 5.36
N GLU A 226 5.76 -9.14 5.11
CA GLU A 226 6.34 -9.02 3.76
C GLU A 226 6.22 -10.30 2.92
N ARG A 227 6.36 -11.48 3.53
CA ARG A 227 6.31 -12.75 2.78
C ARG A 227 4.87 -13.22 2.48
N HIS A 228 3.91 -12.94 3.34
CA HIS A 228 2.48 -13.22 3.07
C HIS A 228 1.92 -12.25 2.01
N ILE A 229 2.50 -11.05 1.94
CA ILE A 229 2.22 -10.02 0.95
C ILE A 229 3.06 -10.22 -0.35
N GLY A 230 4.15 -10.99 -0.31
CA GLY A 230 5.06 -11.19 -1.44
C GLY A 230 4.47 -11.95 -2.64
N SER A 231 3.40 -12.72 -2.46
CA SER A 231 2.64 -13.32 -3.59
C SER A 231 1.61 -12.35 -4.20
N VAL A 232 1.21 -11.32 -3.45
CA VAL A 232 0.16 -10.37 -3.83
C VAL A 232 0.73 -9.04 -4.32
N THR A 233 1.90 -8.66 -3.83
CA THR A 233 2.51 -7.36 -4.11
C THR A 233 3.93 -7.51 -4.62
N THR A 234 4.38 -6.45 -5.29
CA THR A 234 5.76 -6.32 -5.74
C THR A 234 6.37 -5.12 -5.03
N SER A 235 7.57 -5.30 -4.50
CA SER A 235 8.34 -4.21 -3.90
C SER A 235 8.64 -3.14 -4.95
N ILE A 236 8.59 -1.88 -4.53
CA ILE A 236 8.92 -0.72 -5.33
C ILE A 236 10.24 -0.18 -4.81
N ASP A 237 11.28 -0.19 -5.64
CA ASP A 237 12.54 0.47 -5.31
C ASP A 237 12.41 2.00 -5.41
N GLU A 238 13.43 2.71 -4.92
CA GLU A 238 13.42 4.17 -4.87
C GLU A 238 13.34 4.81 -6.27
N ASP A 239 13.95 4.20 -7.29
CA ASP A 239 13.97 4.74 -8.64
C ASP A 239 12.63 4.56 -9.35
N LEU A 240 11.98 3.41 -9.17
CA LEU A 240 10.62 3.17 -9.61
C LEU A 240 9.64 4.09 -8.86
N MET A 241 9.82 4.32 -7.56
CA MET A 241 9.02 5.28 -6.80
C MET A 241 9.15 6.68 -7.41
N ARG A 242 10.37 7.16 -7.69
CA ARG A 242 10.59 8.45 -8.37
C ARG A 242 9.88 8.50 -9.73
N GLN A 243 9.95 7.44 -10.52
CA GLN A 243 9.23 7.35 -11.81
C GLN A 243 7.71 7.41 -11.65
N ILE A 244 7.15 6.73 -10.65
CA ILE A 244 5.73 6.79 -10.32
C ILE A 244 5.32 8.22 -9.97
N ILE A 245 6.10 8.92 -9.14
CA ILE A 245 5.82 10.31 -8.80
C ILE A 245 5.87 11.19 -10.05
N ARG A 246 6.90 11.05 -10.90
CA ARG A 246 7.00 11.80 -12.17
C ARG A 246 5.79 11.57 -13.07
N TYR A 247 5.31 10.33 -13.17
CA TYR A 247 4.07 10.02 -13.91
C TYR A 247 2.90 10.84 -13.39
N THR A 248 2.77 11.04 -12.08
CA THR A 248 1.64 11.78 -11.49
C THR A 248 1.67 13.26 -11.84
N LEU A 249 2.87 13.84 -11.98
CA LEU A 249 3.06 15.23 -12.41
C LEU A 249 2.63 15.36 -13.88
N LEU A 250 3.11 14.47 -14.75
CA LEU A 250 2.74 14.44 -16.17
C LEU A 250 1.24 14.21 -16.37
N GLN A 251 0.62 13.37 -15.55
CA GLN A 251 -0.80 13.05 -15.60
C GLN A 251 -1.72 14.21 -15.19
N GLN A 252 -1.16 15.23 -14.53
CA GLN A 252 -1.87 16.46 -14.15
C GLN A 252 -1.58 17.64 -15.08
N SER A 253 -0.66 17.48 -16.04
CA SER A 253 -0.36 18.52 -17.02
C SER A 253 -1.49 18.71 -18.04
N GLU A 254 -1.38 19.77 -18.85
CA GLU A 254 -2.33 20.07 -19.94
C GLU A 254 -2.47 18.90 -20.94
N GLU A 255 -1.40 18.12 -21.13
CA GLU A 255 -1.37 16.93 -21.99
C GLU A 255 -1.11 15.65 -21.16
N PRO A 256 -2.15 15.10 -20.50
CA PRO A 256 -1.99 13.99 -19.56
C PRO A 256 -1.49 12.71 -20.23
N VAL A 257 -0.84 11.83 -19.45
CA VAL A 257 -0.32 10.55 -19.94
C VAL A 257 -1.43 9.66 -20.48
N SER A 258 -2.51 9.56 -19.73
CA SER A 258 -3.71 8.84 -20.10
C SER A 258 -4.93 9.73 -19.90
N HIS A 259 -5.68 9.95 -20.97
CA HIS A 259 -6.92 10.74 -20.92
C HIS A 259 -8.07 9.97 -20.24
N SER A 260 -7.94 8.64 -20.11
CA SER A 260 -8.90 7.78 -19.43
C SER A 260 -8.50 7.45 -17.99
N ALA A 261 -7.33 7.90 -17.52
CA ALA A 261 -6.90 7.62 -16.16
C ALA A 261 -7.80 8.33 -15.14
N THR A 262 -8.04 7.62 -14.04
CA THR A 262 -8.79 8.11 -12.89
C THR A 262 -7.99 9.16 -12.11
N SER A 263 -8.56 9.64 -11.02
CA SER A 263 -7.90 10.55 -10.07
C SER A 263 -6.80 9.90 -9.23
N ASN A 264 -6.47 8.63 -9.48
CA ASN A 264 -5.51 7.87 -8.69
C ASN A 264 -4.82 6.76 -9.51
N ILE A 265 -3.70 6.25 -8.97
CA ILE A 265 -3.05 5.02 -9.44
C ILE A 265 -2.75 4.09 -8.27
N VAL A 266 -2.92 2.78 -8.48
CA VAL A 266 -2.53 1.74 -7.54
C VAL A 266 -1.25 1.07 -8.00
N THR A 267 -0.23 1.06 -7.15
CA THR A 267 1.09 0.51 -7.48
C THR A 267 1.45 -0.65 -6.58
N GLY A 268 2.36 -1.49 -7.04
CA GLY A 268 2.88 -2.61 -6.26
C GLY A 268 1.91 -3.77 -6.07
N ILE A 269 0.80 -3.86 -6.83
CA ILE A 269 0.03 -5.11 -6.93
C ILE A 269 0.64 -5.96 -8.04
N ALA A 270 0.96 -7.23 -7.75
CA ALA A 270 1.52 -8.14 -8.74
C ALA A 270 0.50 -8.42 -9.87
N VAL A 271 0.95 -8.46 -11.12
CA VAL A 271 0.10 -8.82 -12.27
C VAL A 271 0.94 -9.66 -13.25
N PRO A 272 0.50 -10.89 -13.61
CA PRO A 272 -0.69 -11.57 -13.11
C PRO A 272 -0.58 -11.97 -11.63
N GLN A 273 -1.72 -12.04 -10.94
CA GLN A 273 -1.81 -12.59 -9.58
C GLN A 273 -1.71 -14.12 -9.61
N SER A 274 -1.02 -14.69 -8.62
CA SER A 274 -0.89 -16.13 -8.46
C SER A 274 -2.21 -16.79 -8.06
N GLY A 275 -2.42 -18.05 -8.48
CA GLY A 275 -3.70 -18.75 -8.26
C GLY A 275 -4.10 -19.00 -6.80
N ASP A 276 -3.11 -18.93 -5.89
CA ASP A 276 -3.19 -19.04 -4.43
C ASP A 276 -3.35 -17.68 -3.72
N SER A 277 -3.35 -16.56 -4.45
CA SER A 277 -3.61 -15.23 -3.89
C SER A 277 -5.00 -15.13 -3.25
N TYR A 278 -5.05 -14.61 -2.03
CA TYR A 278 -6.32 -14.35 -1.33
C TYR A 278 -7.20 -13.31 -2.05
N LEU A 279 -6.63 -12.50 -2.95
CA LEU A 279 -7.39 -11.55 -3.76
C LEU A 279 -8.42 -12.24 -4.66
N ARG A 280 -8.26 -13.55 -4.93
CA ARG A 280 -9.23 -14.33 -5.71
C ARG A 280 -10.60 -14.43 -5.04
N LEU A 281 -10.66 -14.24 -3.72
CA LEU A 281 -11.90 -14.25 -2.96
C LEU A 281 -12.74 -12.99 -3.19
N ASP A 282 -12.13 -11.92 -3.70
CA ASP A 282 -12.79 -10.65 -3.96
C ASP A 282 -12.89 -10.37 -5.47
N LYS A 283 -14.13 -10.34 -5.95
CA LYS A 283 -14.43 -10.14 -7.38
C LYS A 283 -13.88 -8.83 -7.94
N ARG A 284 -13.62 -7.82 -7.11
CA ARG A 284 -13.00 -6.56 -7.56
C ARG A 284 -11.64 -6.79 -8.20
N PHE A 285 -10.91 -7.83 -7.77
CA PHE A 285 -9.57 -8.17 -8.26
C PHE A 285 -9.56 -9.25 -9.33
N SER A 286 -10.72 -9.72 -9.82
CA SER A 286 -10.78 -10.84 -10.77
C SER A 286 -10.00 -10.57 -12.07
N HIS A 287 -9.84 -9.30 -12.45
CA HIS A 287 -9.11 -8.86 -13.63
C HIS A 287 -7.58 -8.87 -13.46
N LEU A 288 -7.07 -9.19 -12.27
CA LEU A 288 -5.63 -9.31 -12.04
C LEU A 288 -5.08 -10.71 -12.36
N PHE A 289 -5.95 -11.68 -12.61
CA PHE A 289 -5.62 -13.10 -12.86
C PHE A 289 -5.58 -13.42 -14.38
N VAL A 290 -5.08 -12.48 -15.21
CA VAL A 290 -5.15 -12.56 -16.67
C VAL A 290 -3.97 -13.33 -17.26
N GLY A 291 -4.26 -14.20 -18.24
CA GLY A 291 -3.26 -14.94 -18.99
C GLY A 291 -2.82 -16.21 -18.28
N GLY A 292 -3.44 -17.34 -18.65
CA GLY A 292 -2.79 -18.65 -18.80
C GLY A 292 -2.18 -19.34 -17.58
N ASP A 293 -1.48 -18.65 -16.69
CA ASP A 293 -0.90 -19.14 -15.44
C ASP A 293 -1.95 -19.26 -14.31
N ALA A 294 -3.21 -19.22 -14.72
CA ALA A 294 -4.24 -20.09 -14.15
C ALA A 294 -4.03 -21.58 -14.53
N GLN A 295 -2.92 -21.95 -15.18
CA GLN A 295 -2.35 -23.28 -15.15
C GLN A 295 -1.48 -23.43 -13.91
N PRO A 296 -1.48 -24.62 -13.27
CA PRO A 296 -0.42 -24.97 -12.34
C PRO A 296 0.92 -24.60 -12.94
N TRP A 297 1.72 -23.83 -12.20
CA TRP A 297 3.10 -24.26 -12.12
C TRP A 297 3.07 -25.73 -11.64
N GLU A 298 3.28 -26.66 -12.58
CA GLU A 298 3.83 -27.98 -12.23
C GLU A 298 5.27 -27.71 -11.84
N THR A 299 5.47 -27.17 -10.65
CA THR A 299 6.62 -27.57 -9.88
C THR A 299 6.27 -28.86 -9.18
N GLU A 300 7.23 -29.75 -9.23
CA GLU A 300 7.39 -30.84 -8.28
C GLU A 300 7.34 -30.23 -6.87
N GLY A 301 6.14 -30.13 -6.30
CA GLY A 301 5.86 -29.38 -5.08
C GLY A 301 4.37 -29.41 -4.72
N GLY A 302 3.79 -30.61 -4.64
CA GLY A 302 2.34 -30.87 -4.52
C GLY A 302 1.64 -30.46 -3.21
N ALA A 303 2.18 -29.53 -2.41
CA ALA A 303 1.61 -29.19 -1.10
C ALA A 303 0.57 -28.04 -1.11
N THR A 304 0.82 -26.93 -1.83
CA THR A 304 0.04 -25.69 -1.66
C THR A 304 -1.33 -25.68 -2.36
N ARG A 305 -1.52 -26.51 -3.39
CA ARG A 305 -2.82 -26.71 -4.06
C ARG A 305 -3.79 -27.54 -3.24
N ASP A 306 -3.26 -28.38 -2.38
CA ASP A 306 -4.03 -29.24 -1.49
C ASP A 306 -4.67 -28.38 -0.40
N THR A 307 -3.92 -27.48 0.25
CA THR A 307 -4.43 -26.69 1.38
C THR A 307 -5.66 -25.81 1.06
N ALA A 308 -5.68 -25.12 -0.08
CA ALA A 308 -6.84 -24.26 -0.43
C ALA A 308 -8.08 -25.07 -0.85
N HIS A 309 -7.89 -26.31 -1.32
CA HIS A 309 -8.98 -27.25 -1.55
C HIS A 309 -9.47 -27.84 -0.23
N GLN A 310 -8.54 -28.29 0.61
CA GLN A 310 -8.76 -28.80 1.95
C GLN A 310 -9.44 -27.78 2.87
N ALA A 311 -9.09 -26.50 2.80
CA ALA A 311 -9.74 -25.43 3.59
C ALA A 311 -11.20 -25.22 3.19
N ARG A 312 -11.51 -25.33 1.89
CA ARG A 312 -12.90 -25.25 1.38
C ARG A 312 -13.71 -26.49 1.75
N GLU A 313 -13.09 -27.67 1.66
CA GLU A 313 -13.68 -28.92 2.10
C GLU A 313 -13.96 -28.91 3.60
N LEU A 314 -12.98 -28.50 4.41
CA LEU A 314 -13.10 -28.32 5.84
C LEU A 314 -14.22 -27.35 6.19
N LYS A 315 -14.30 -26.19 5.53
CA LYS A 315 -15.41 -25.24 5.71
C LYS A 315 -16.78 -25.88 5.44
N ALA A 316 -16.90 -26.67 4.38
CA ALA A 316 -18.14 -27.36 4.03
C ALA A 316 -18.51 -28.43 5.07
N LEU A 317 -17.52 -29.16 5.59
CA LEU A 317 -17.70 -30.16 6.65
C LEU A 317 -18.09 -29.48 7.99
N LEU A 318 -17.45 -28.37 8.36
CA LEU A 318 -17.79 -27.61 9.56
C LEU A 318 -19.20 -27.00 9.48
N ALA A 319 -19.61 -26.50 8.31
CA ALA A 319 -20.92 -25.91 8.10
C ALA A 319 -22.08 -26.91 8.14
N THR A 320 -21.82 -28.20 7.90
CA THR A 320 -22.88 -29.23 7.82
C THR A 320 -23.22 -29.87 9.17
N GLN A 321 -22.41 -29.66 10.23
CA GLN A 321 -22.46 -30.31 11.55
C GLN A 321 -22.52 -31.86 11.49
N PRO A 322 -21.80 -32.59 12.37
CA PRO A 322 -21.48 -34.00 12.12
C PRO A 322 -22.68 -34.90 12.41
N LYS A 323 -23.49 -35.20 11.38
CA LYS A 323 -24.35 -36.40 11.37
C LYS A 323 -23.80 -37.53 10.50
N THR A 324 -22.83 -37.25 9.64
CA THR A 324 -22.34 -38.23 8.64
C THR A 324 -20.82 -38.25 8.41
N ALA A 325 -20.07 -37.24 8.88
CA ALA A 325 -18.62 -37.21 8.74
C ALA A 325 -17.93 -37.79 9.98
N ASP A 326 -16.91 -38.62 9.77
CA ASP A 326 -16.07 -39.14 10.85
C ASP A 326 -15.29 -37.97 11.50
N ARG A 327 -15.50 -37.76 12.80
CA ARG A 327 -14.83 -36.70 13.57
C ARG A 327 -13.31 -36.78 13.45
N GLY A 328 -12.75 -37.99 13.36
CA GLY A 328 -11.31 -38.18 13.19
C GLY A 328 -10.79 -37.57 11.88
N VAL A 329 -11.52 -37.79 10.78
CA VAL A 329 -11.16 -37.27 9.45
C VAL A 329 -11.25 -35.74 9.40
N VAL A 330 -12.29 -35.15 10.01
CA VAL A 330 -12.42 -33.69 10.06
C VAL A 330 -11.31 -33.06 10.91
N LEU A 331 -10.91 -33.72 12.01
CA LEU A 331 -9.83 -33.25 12.87
C LEU A 331 -8.46 -33.35 12.18
N GLU A 332 -8.16 -34.43 11.48
CA GLU A 332 -6.93 -34.57 10.69
C GLU A 332 -6.84 -33.49 9.62
N LEU A 333 -7.94 -33.26 8.89
CA LEU A 333 -8.02 -32.20 7.88
C LEU A 333 -7.85 -30.80 8.51
N ALA A 334 -8.44 -30.56 9.68
CA ALA A 334 -8.26 -29.31 10.42
C ALA A 334 -6.80 -29.11 10.84
N ILE A 335 -6.13 -30.15 11.35
CA ILE A 335 -4.71 -30.09 11.72
C ILE A 335 -3.85 -29.77 10.49
N ALA A 336 -4.09 -30.41 9.35
CA ALA A 336 -3.34 -30.14 8.12
C ALA A 336 -3.50 -28.68 7.67
N VAL A 337 -4.75 -28.20 7.54
CA VAL A 337 -5.05 -26.83 7.08
C VAL A 337 -4.54 -25.76 8.04
N VAL A 338 -4.70 -25.97 9.34
CA VAL A 338 -4.27 -25.02 10.37
C VAL A 338 -2.74 -25.04 10.53
N SER A 339 -2.11 -26.23 10.50
CA SER A 339 -0.64 -26.34 10.52
C SER A 339 -0.04 -25.61 9.33
N ASP A 340 -0.57 -25.85 8.14
CA ASP A 340 -0.10 -25.19 6.92
C ASP A 340 -0.26 -23.66 7.01
N TYR A 341 -1.42 -23.17 7.44
CA TYR A 341 -1.62 -21.73 7.66
C TYR A 341 -0.60 -21.16 8.65
N ILE A 342 -0.42 -21.80 9.81
CA ILE A 342 0.49 -21.27 10.85
C ILE A 342 1.94 -21.34 10.39
N THR A 343 2.37 -22.44 9.78
CA THR A 343 3.72 -22.59 9.21
C THR A 343 4.02 -21.48 8.20
N HIS A 344 3.07 -21.16 7.32
CA HIS A 344 3.21 -20.08 6.35
C HIS A 344 3.07 -18.67 6.97
N ALA A 345 2.17 -18.49 7.93
CA ALA A 345 1.95 -17.21 8.61
C ALA A 345 3.13 -16.84 9.53
N MET A 346 3.80 -17.84 10.10
CA MET A 346 4.90 -17.70 11.06
C MET A 346 6.29 -17.94 10.46
N HIS A 347 6.40 -18.24 9.15
CA HIS A 347 7.64 -18.59 8.44
C HIS A 347 8.47 -19.69 9.09
N LEU A 348 7.80 -20.75 9.55
CA LEU A 348 8.49 -21.89 10.14
C LEU A 348 9.16 -22.72 9.04
N SER A 349 10.42 -23.10 9.25
CA SER A 349 11.15 -23.98 8.32
C SER A 349 10.58 -25.40 8.26
N GLU A 350 9.83 -25.78 9.30
CA GLU A 350 9.19 -27.07 9.44
C GLU A 350 7.71 -26.88 9.80
N PRO A 351 6.83 -27.82 9.43
CA PRO A 351 5.44 -27.84 9.85
C PRO A 351 5.29 -27.75 11.37
N VAL A 352 4.22 -27.11 11.85
CA VAL A 352 3.90 -27.09 13.27
C VAL A 352 3.64 -28.51 13.75
N GLU A 353 4.31 -28.93 14.82
CA GLU A 353 4.10 -30.25 15.43
C GLU A 353 2.72 -30.27 16.12
N PRO A 354 1.86 -31.27 15.83
CA PRO A 354 0.48 -31.31 16.33
C PRO A 354 0.36 -31.21 17.86
N GLU A 355 1.29 -31.84 18.59
CA GLU A 355 1.26 -31.94 20.05
C GLU A 355 1.94 -30.76 20.76
N ARG A 356 2.61 -29.85 20.03
CA ARG A 356 3.32 -28.73 20.63
C ARG A 356 2.47 -27.48 20.79
N SER A 357 2.75 -26.73 21.85
CA SER A 357 2.10 -25.44 22.10
C SER A 357 2.49 -24.41 21.04
N LEU A 358 1.49 -23.67 20.58
CA LEU A 358 1.65 -22.62 19.59
C LEU A 358 2.47 -21.42 20.10
N ALA A 359 2.52 -21.21 21.42
CA ALA A 359 3.35 -20.17 22.03
C ALA A 359 4.85 -20.40 21.75
N MET A 360 5.29 -21.65 21.57
CA MET A 360 6.68 -22.00 21.26
C MET A 360 7.09 -21.54 19.85
N TYR A 361 6.12 -21.33 18.97
CA TYR A 361 6.33 -20.88 17.59
C TYR A 361 6.20 -19.35 17.45
N GLY A 362 6.15 -18.62 18.57
CA GLY A 362 6.11 -17.15 18.55
C GLY A 362 4.74 -16.55 18.25
N ILE A 363 3.65 -17.33 18.36
CA ILE A 363 2.30 -16.78 18.20
C ILE A 363 2.00 -15.86 19.38
N ASP A 364 2.09 -14.56 19.14
CA ASP A 364 1.77 -13.50 20.09
C ASP A 364 0.28 -13.08 20.01
N SER A 365 -0.07 -12.02 20.74
CA SER A 365 -1.44 -11.50 20.74
C SER A 365 -1.90 -10.96 19.37
N LEU A 366 -0.97 -10.52 18.52
CA LEU A 366 -1.27 -9.98 17.20
C LEU A 366 -1.47 -11.10 16.17
N ALA A 367 -0.55 -12.07 16.13
CA ALA A 367 -0.65 -13.27 15.32
C ALA A 367 -1.91 -14.08 15.65
N ALA A 368 -2.27 -14.15 16.94
CA ALA A 368 -3.52 -14.76 17.38
C ALA A 368 -4.78 -14.05 16.86
N VAL A 369 -4.77 -12.72 16.78
CA VAL A 369 -5.88 -11.95 16.19
C VAL A 369 -5.97 -12.19 14.67
N ALA A 370 -4.84 -12.25 13.98
CA ALA A 370 -4.79 -12.55 12.56
C ALA A 370 -5.33 -13.96 12.26
N PHE A 371 -4.85 -14.96 12.99
CA PHE A 371 -5.33 -16.34 12.90
C PHE A 371 -6.83 -16.43 13.12
N ARG A 372 -7.34 -15.82 14.20
CA ARG A 372 -8.77 -15.82 14.53
C ARG A 372 -9.62 -15.22 13.41
N ASN A 373 -9.18 -14.11 12.83
CA ASN A 373 -9.91 -13.47 11.73
C ASN A 373 -9.89 -14.34 10.46
N TRP A 374 -8.75 -14.95 10.15
CA TRP A 374 -8.63 -15.93 9.07
C TRP A 374 -9.54 -17.13 9.29
N ALA A 375 -9.51 -17.76 10.47
CA ALA A 375 -10.35 -18.92 10.81
C ALA A 375 -11.84 -18.58 10.67
N ARG A 376 -12.26 -17.37 11.05
CA ARG A 376 -13.64 -16.89 10.85
C ARG A 376 -13.99 -16.73 9.38
N MET A 377 -13.09 -16.14 8.57
CA MET A 377 -13.35 -15.87 7.16
C MET A 377 -13.30 -17.14 6.30
N GLU A 378 -12.24 -17.93 6.46
CA GLU A 378 -11.97 -19.12 5.65
C GLU A 378 -12.72 -20.34 6.14
N LEU A 379 -12.70 -20.63 7.45
CA LEU A 379 -13.29 -21.84 8.01
C LEU A 379 -14.71 -21.63 8.56
N GLY A 380 -15.14 -20.37 8.74
CA GLY A 380 -16.40 -20.06 9.42
C GLY A 380 -16.35 -20.31 10.94
N ALA A 381 -15.15 -20.52 11.50
CA ALA A 381 -14.96 -20.86 12.90
C ALA A 381 -14.83 -19.60 13.77
N GLY A 382 -15.67 -19.48 14.80
CA GLY A 382 -15.57 -18.43 15.81
C GLY A 382 -14.59 -18.83 16.90
N LEU A 383 -13.47 -18.11 17.00
CA LEU A 383 -12.48 -18.28 18.07
C LEU A 383 -12.32 -16.95 18.83
N SER A 384 -11.88 -16.99 20.08
CA SER A 384 -11.34 -15.81 20.77
C SER A 384 -9.82 -15.73 20.61
N THR A 385 -9.22 -14.56 20.88
CA THR A 385 -7.75 -14.43 20.87
C THR A 385 -7.12 -15.30 21.95
N GLY A 386 -7.77 -15.40 23.12
CA GLY A 386 -7.34 -16.27 24.22
C GLY A 386 -7.32 -17.73 23.79
N ASP A 387 -8.26 -18.17 22.95
CA ASP A 387 -8.31 -19.57 22.50
C ASP A 387 -7.09 -19.98 21.67
N VAL A 388 -6.51 -19.02 20.95
CA VAL A 388 -5.32 -19.25 20.13
C VAL A 388 -4.06 -19.16 20.99
N THR A 389 -3.94 -18.14 21.84
CA THR A 389 -2.73 -17.91 22.65
C THR A 389 -2.57 -18.91 23.79
N THR A 390 -3.68 -19.45 24.31
CA THR A 390 -3.68 -20.39 25.45
C THR A 390 -3.83 -21.85 25.02
N ALA A 391 -3.90 -22.12 23.72
CA ALA A 391 -3.99 -23.48 23.21
C ALA A 391 -2.78 -24.32 23.67
N PRO A 392 -3.00 -25.45 24.36
CA PRO A 392 -1.90 -26.29 24.83
C PRO A 392 -1.17 -26.98 23.68
N SER A 393 -1.87 -27.20 22.55
CA SER A 393 -1.33 -27.78 21.33
C SER A 393 -2.10 -27.35 20.09
N LEU A 394 -1.53 -27.57 18.91
CA LEU A 394 -2.23 -27.41 17.63
C LEU A 394 -3.48 -28.31 17.56
N VAL A 395 -3.37 -29.57 18.01
CA VAL A 395 -4.52 -30.49 18.10
C VAL A 395 -5.65 -29.89 18.92
N ALA A 396 -5.36 -29.35 20.10
CA ALA A 396 -6.38 -28.78 20.98
C ALA A 396 -7.07 -27.54 20.36
N LEU A 397 -6.33 -26.74 19.57
CA LEU A 397 -6.92 -25.64 18.82
C LEU A 397 -7.85 -26.17 17.70
N CYS A 398 -7.43 -27.22 16.99
CA CYS A 398 -8.25 -27.83 15.93
C CYS A 398 -9.49 -28.54 16.48
N GLU A 399 -9.41 -29.20 17.64
CA GLU A 399 -10.58 -29.76 18.32
C GLU A 399 -11.62 -28.68 18.62
N ARG A 400 -11.18 -27.50 19.08
CA ARG A 400 -12.08 -26.35 19.31
C ARG A 400 -12.72 -25.83 18.02
N ILE A 401 -12.00 -25.86 16.91
CA ILE A 401 -12.53 -25.50 15.58
C ILE A 401 -13.59 -26.51 15.13
N VAL A 402 -13.31 -27.82 15.29
CA VAL A 402 -14.17 -28.92 14.85
C VAL A 402 -15.42 -29.06 15.70
N ASP A 403 -15.30 -28.96 17.02
CA ASP A 403 -16.42 -29.15 17.94
C ASP A 403 -17.40 -27.97 17.91
N GLY A 404 -17.01 -26.87 17.27
CA GLY A 404 -17.79 -25.64 17.16
C GLY A 404 -17.87 -24.96 18.53
N TYR A 405 -17.55 -23.67 18.58
CA TYR A 405 -17.73 -22.91 19.81
C TYR A 405 -19.22 -22.91 20.19
N LYS A 406 -19.58 -23.70 21.21
CA LYS A 406 -20.85 -23.58 21.91
C LYS A 406 -20.65 -22.54 23.02
N GLU A 407 -21.36 -21.43 22.80
CA GLU A 407 -21.52 -20.19 23.61
C GLU A 407 -20.61 -19.02 23.24
#